data_AF-A0A6J7HJD4-F1
#
_entry.id   AF-A0A6J7HJD4-F1
#
_cell.length_a   1.000
_cell.length_b   1.000
_cell.length_c   1.000
_cell.angle_alpha   90.00
_cell.angle_beta   90.00
_cell.angle_gamma   90.00
#
_symmetry.space_group_name_H-M   'P 1'
#
loop_
_entity.id
_entity.type
_entity.pdbx_description
1 polymer ?
#
loop_
_entity_poly.entity_id
_entity_poly.type
_entity_poly.pdbx_seq_one_letter_code
_entity_poly.pdbx_strand_id
1 'polypeptide(L)'
;MLIQVVPRVTRDVSDFDSLQPREEVLKEIRSFIDPRRPLGAIVHIEPPKYLGVSVVARIALEPGAPQARVIAEADAALRSFMHPVEGGYDGKGWPFGHPLLLGDVHARLQRIPGLAYVDVVRLVPVDVVTGTRGTPGDKVQAGPRDLLFCVGNDIEVVV
;
A
#
# COMPACT_ATOMS: atom_id res chain seq x y z
N MET A 1 -13.95 -18.65 -13.25
CA MET A 1 -13.35 -18.50 -11.91
C MET A 1 -12.10 -17.66 -12.03
N LEU A 2 -11.96 -16.60 -11.24
CA LEU A 2 -10.80 -15.71 -11.25
C LEU A 2 -9.98 -15.93 -9.98
N ILE A 3 -8.68 -16.11 -10.13
CA ILE A 3 -7.74 -16.32 -9.04
C ILE A 3 -6.66 -15.25 -9.16
N GLN A 4 -6.56 -14.40 -8.13
CA GLN A 4 -5.52 -13.38 -8.00
C GLN A 4 -4.34 -13.96 -7.25
N VAL A 5 -3.15 -13.94 -7.85
CA VAL A 5 -1.92 -14.44 -7.22
C VAL A 5 -1.16 -13.26 -6.64
N VAL A 6 -1.19 -13.12 -5.32
CA VAL A 6 -0.45 -12.09 -4.58
C VAL A 6 0.82 -12.72 -4.02
N PRO A 7 2.02 -12.33 -4.47
CA PRO A 7 3.25 -12.84 -3.88
C PRO A 7 3.40 -12.33 -2.45
N ARG A 8 3.91 -13.19 -1.58
CA ARG A 8 4.26 -12.78 -0.21
C ARG A 8 5.59 -12.03 -0.27
N VAL A 9 5.53 -10.72 -0.10
CA VAL A 9 6.70 -9.84 -0.05
C VAL A 9 7.04 -9.43 1.38
N THR A 10 8.31 -9.10 1.63
CA THR A 10 8.80 -8.61 2.92
C THR A 10 8.38 -7.16 3.18
N ARG A 11 8.37 -6.75 4.45
CA ARG A 11 7.88 -5.42 4.88
C ARG A 11 8.56 -4.21 4.25
N ASP A 12 9.82 -4.36 3.85
CA ASP A 12 10.61 -3.27 3.28
C ASP A 12 10.49 -3.17 1.76
N VAL A 13 9.56 -3.92 1.14
CA VAL A 13 9.35 -3.84 -0.29
C VAL A 13 8.74 -2.48 -0.66
N SER A 14 9.56 -1.66 -1.30
CA SER A 14 9.17 -0.44 -2.01
C SER A 14 9.19 -0.60 -3.53
N ASP A 15 9.69 -1.74 -4.02
CA ASP A 15 9.82 -2.01 -5.45
C ASP A 15 8.63 -2.81 -5.98
N PHE A 16 7.94 -2.23 -6.96
CA PHE A 16 6.78 -2.82 -7.63
C PHE A 16 7.15 -4.13 -8.36
N ASP A 17 8.36 -4.26 -8.88
CA ASP A 17 8.77 -5.46 -9.61
C ASP A 17 8.73 -6.72 -8.73
N SER A 18 8.99 -6.56 -7.42
CA SER A 18 8.91 -7.67 -6.47
C SER A 18 7.47 -8.10 -6.14
N LEU A 19 6.48 -7.25 -6.44
CA LEU A 19 5.05 -7.53 -6.27
C LEU A 19 4.44 -8.27 -7.48
N GLN A 20 5.18 -8.41 -8.56
CA GLN A 20 4.75 -9.19 -9.73
C GLN A 20 5.19 -10.65 -9.58
N PRO A 21 4.25 -11.60 -9.53
CA PRO A 21 4.61 -13.01 -9.58
C PRO A 21 5.26 -13.33 -10.93
N ARG A 22 6.37 -14.08 -10.88
CA ARG A 22 7.07 -14.51 -12.09
C ARG A 22 6.18 -15.39 -12.96
N GLU A 23 6.35 -15.32 -14.27
CA GLU A 23 5.51 -16.04 -15.24
C GLU A 23 5.59 -17.57 -15.03
N GLU A 24 6.74 -18.08 -14.60
CA GLU A 24 6.94 -19.50 -14.28
C GLU A 24 6.02 -19.97 -13.14
N VAL A 25 5.87 -19.15 -12.10
CA VAL A 25 5.01 -19.45 -10.95
C VAL A 25 3.54 -19.47 -11.38
N LEU A 26 3.12 -18.52 -12.22
CA LEU A 26 1.77 -18.51 -12.77
C LEU A 26 1.48 -19.75 -13.64
N LYS A 27 2.45 -20.19 -14.45
CA LYS A 27 2.35 -21.42 -15.25
C LYS A 27 2.27 -22.68 -14.40
N GLU A 28 3.03 -22.74 -13.31
CA GLU A 28 3.01 -23.86 -12.37
C GLU A 28 1.65 -23.96 -11.66
N ILE A 29 1.14 -22.85 -11.13
CA ILE A 29 -0.19 -22.78 -10.50
C ILE A 29 -1.27 -23.18 -11.51
N ARG A 30 -1.18 -22.69 -12.76
CA ARG A 30 -2.11 -23.07 -13.82
C ARG A 30 -2.10 -24.56 -14.08
N SER A 31 -0.93 -25.16 -14.24
CA SER A 31 -0.77 -26.59 -14.49
C SER A 31 -1.29 -27.44 -13.33
N PHE A 32 -1.20 -26.93 -12.10
CA PHE A 32 -1.75 -27.59 -10.92
C PHE A 32 -3.29 -27.52 -10.85
N ILE A 33 -3.90 -26.38 -11.21
CA ILE A 33 -5.35 -26.16 -11.07
C ILE A 33 -6.14 -26.70 -12.27
N ASP A 34 -5.61 -26.62 -13.49
CA ASP A 34 -6.30 -27.01 -14.73
C ASP A 34 -6.92 -28.43 -14.69
N PRO A 35 -6.22 -29.49 -14.22
CA PRO A 35 -6.81 -30.84 -14.15
C PRO A 35 -7.83 -31.03 -13.02
N ARG A 36 -7.91 -30.10 -12.06
CA ARG A 36 -8.78 -30.19 -10.87
C ARG A 36 -10.02 -29.30 -10.97
N ARG A 37 -10.20 -28.58 -12.08
CA ARG A 37 -11.33 -27.67 -12.26
C ARG A 37 -12.63 -28.42 -12.56
N PRO A 38 -13.80 -27.90 -12.15
CA PRO A 38 -15.09 -28.43 -12.59
C PRO A 38 -15.22 -28.43 -14.12
N LEU A 39 -15.90 -29.44 -14.67
CA LEU A 39 -16.18 -29.50 -16.11
C LEU A 39 -16.96 -28.24 -16.55
N GLY A 40 -16.50 -27.60 -17.63
CA GLY A 40 -17.08 -26.36 -18.15
C GLY A 40 -16.60 -25.07 -17.46
N ALA A 41 -15.80 -25.14 -16.39
CA ALA A 41 -15.26 -23.95 -15.74
C ALA A 41 -13.98 -23.45 -16.44
N ILE A 42 -13.93 -22.16 -16.76
CA ILE A 42 -12.70 -21.47 -17.19
C ILE A 42 -12.04 -20.86 -15.95
N VAL A 43 -10.74 -21.12 -15.76
CA VAL A 43 -9.94 -20.55 -14.67
C VAL A 43 -9.01 -19.49 -15.26
N HIS A 44 -9.13 -18.27 -14.76
CA HIS A 44 -8.22 -17.16 -15.06
C HIS A 44 -7.30 -16.96 -13.86
N ILE A 45 -6.00 -17.00 -14.09
CA ILE A 45 -4.97 -16.76 -13.07
C ILE A 45 -4.20 -15.54 -13.54
N GLU A 46 -4.31 -14.45 -12.79
CA GLU A 46 -3.68 -13.17 -13.12
C GLU A 46 -3.10 -12.54 -11.84
N PRO A 47 -2.06 -11.69 -11.96
CA PRO A 47 -1.61 -10.88 -10.84
C PRO A 47 -2.64 -9.79 -10.52
N PRO A 48 -2.73 -9.35 -9.25
CA PRO A 48 -3.56 -8.22 -8.89
C PRO A 48 -3.02 -6.95 -9.54
N LYS A 49 -3.93 -6.00 -9.74
CA LYS A 49 -3.52 -4.63 -10.03
C LYS A 49 -3.08 -3.99 -8.73
N TYR A 50 -2.12 -3.07 -8.82
CA TYR A 50 -1.68 -2.31 -7.67
C TYR A 50 -1.91 -0.84 -7.93
N LEU A 51 -2.46 -0.15 -6.94
CA LEU A 51 -2.58 1.29 -6.90
C LEU A 51 -1.52 1.81 -5.94
N GLY A 52 -0.54 2.50 -6.50
CA GLY A 52 0.46 3.19 -5.72
C GLY A 52 -0.17 4.36 -4.99
N VAL A 53 0.28 4.60 -3.77
CA VAL A 53 -0.08 5.77 -2.98
C VAL A 53 1.19 6.39 -2.43
N SER A 54 1.25 7.72 -2.54
CA SER A 54 2.23 8.54 -1.87
C SER A 54 1.51 9.46 -0.89
N VAL A 55 2.05 9.56 0.33
CA VAL A 55 1.51 10.45 1.36
C VAL A 55 2.39 11.69 1.43
N VAL A 56 1.78 12.86 1.30
CA VAL A 56 2.42 14.14 1.61
C VAL A 56 1.89 14.58 2.97
N ALA A 57 2.75 14.65 3.97
CA ALA A 57 2.38 14.99 5.33
C ALA A 57 3.25 16.14 5.87
N ARG A 58 2.62 17.06 6.58
CA ARG A 58 3.28 18.11 7.34
C ARG A 58 2.96 17.91 8.81
N ILE A 59 3.99 17.67 9.62
CA ILE A 59 3.87 17.27 11.03
C ILE A 59 4.58 18.28 11.94
N ALA A 60 4.06 18.46 13.14
CA ALA A 60 4.72 19.20 14.20
C ALA A 60 5.20 18.23 15.28
N LEU A 61 6.36 18.52 15.85
CA LEU A 61 7.02 17.65 16.82
C LEU A 61 6.81 18.16 18.24
N GLU A 62 6.86 17.25 19.21
CA GLU A 62 6.90 17.64 20.62
C GLU A 62 8.23 18.34 20.96
N PRO A 63 8.25 19.27 21.92
CA PRO A 63 9.49 19.92 22.36
C PRO A 63 10.53 18.89 22.79
N GLY A 64 11.72 18.93 22.18
CA GLY A 64 12.82 18.02 22.47
C GLY A 64 12.75 16.65 21.78
N ALA A 65 11.72 16.40 20.96
CA ALA A 65 11.66 15.18 20.15
C ALA A 65 12.71 15.21 19.02
N PRO A 66 13.49 14.12 18.84
CA PRO A 66 14.49 14.05 17.79
C PRO A 66 13.83 13.94 16.40
N GLN A 67 13.87 15.01 15.61
CA GLN A 67 13.23 15.11 14.29
C GLN A 67 13.48 13.92 13.37
N ALA A 68 14.75 13.53 13.18
CA ALA A 68 15.11 12.45 12.28
C ALA A 68 14.46 11.11 12.68
N ARG A 69 14.32 10.87 14.00
CA ARG A 69 13.69 9.66 14.52
C ARG A 69 12.18 9.67 14.26
N VAL A 70 11.50 10.79 14.53
CA VAL A 70 10.05 10.89 14.31
C VAL A 70 9.71 10.73 12.83
N ILE A 71 10.48 11.34 11.93
CA ILE A 71 10.29 11.19 10.47
C ILE A 71 10.48 9.72 10.05
N ALA A 72 11.52 9.05 10.55
CA ALA A 72 11.77 7.65 10.22
C ALA A 72 10.67 6.71 10.76
N GLU A 73 10.21 6.93 11.99
CA GLU A 73 9.09 6.18 12.57
C GLU A 73 7.77 6.44 11.81
N ALA A 74 7.55 7.67 11.35
CA ALA A 74 6.41 8.03 10.52
C ALA A 74 6.42 7.34 9.17
N ASP A 75 7.53 7.40 8.44
CA ASP A 75 7.67 6.74 7.15
C ASP A 75 7.47 5.22 7.29
N ALA A 76 8.09 4.60 8.29
CA ALA A 76 7.93 3.17 8.56
C ALA A 76 6.48 2.79 8.91
N ALA A 77 5.81 3.59 9.74
CA ALA A 77 4.43 3.35 10.13
C ALA A 77 3.46 3.44 8.94
N LEU A 78 3.68 4.40 8.04
CA LEU A 78 2.91 4.58 6.81
C LEU A 78 3.14 3.45 5.81
N ARG A 79 4.40 3.07 5.58
CA ARG A 79 4.76 1.93 4.71
C ARG A 79 4.15 0.63 5.21
N SER A 80 4.28 0.35 6.51
CA SER A 80 3.69 -0.84 7.12
C SER A 80 2.16 -0.84 7.02
N PHE A 81 1.52 0.32 7.23
CA PHE A 81 0.07 0.41 7.16
C PHE A 81 -0.46 0.21 5.74
N MET A 82 0.20 0.77 4.73
CA MET A 82 -0.17 0.66 3.31
C MET A 82 0.42 -0.58 2.62
N HIS A 83 0.95 -1.54 3.38
CA HIS A 83 1.51 -2.77 2.81
C HIS A 83 0.39 -3.69 2.31
N PRO A 84 0.46 -4.24 1.08
CA PRO A 84 -0.65 -4.97 0.46
C PRO A 84 -1.04 -6.25 1.24
N VAL A 85 -0.06 -6.97 1.78
CA VAL A 85 -0.28 -8.29 2.45
C VAL A 85 -0.26 -8.23 3.98
N GLU A 86 0.46 -7.28 4.58
CA GLU A 86 0.67 -7.20 6.04
C GLU A 86 0.14 -5.89 6.64
N GLY A 87 -0.35 -4.98 5.81
CA GLY A 87 -0.94 -3.71 6.23
C GLY A 87 -2.43 -3.82 6.50
N GLY A 88 -3.15 -2.74 6.24
CA GLY A 88 -4.58 -2.64 6.50
C GLY A 88 -4.89 -2.42 7.99
N TYR A 89 -6.18 -2.28 8.29
CA TYR A 89 -6.64 -1.96 9.65
C TYR A 89 -6.40 -3.06 10.68
N ASP A 90 -6.42 -4.32 10.24
CA ASP A 90 -6.25 -5.51 11.09
C ASP A 90 -4.86 -6.15 10.95
N GLY A 91 -3.97 -5.59 10.13
CA GLY A 91 -2.63 -6.12 9.85
C GLY A 91 -2.65 -7.41 9.02
N LYS A 92 -3.74 -7.71 8.32
CA LYS A 92 -3.87 -8.91 7.46
C LYS A 92 -3.85 -8.57 5.96
N GLY A 93 -3.41 -7.35 5.63
CA GLY A 93 -3.38 -6.84 4.27
C GLY A 93 -4.59 -5.97 3.94
N TRP A 94 -4.49 -5.24 2.83
CA TRP A 94 -5.59 -4.41 2.36
C TRP A 94 -6.63 -5.25 1.62
N PRO A 95 -7.93 -5.09 1.93
CA PRO A 95 -8.97 -5.67 1.10
C PRO A 95 -8.95 -5.03 -0.29
N PHE A 96 -9.23 -5.84 -1.32
CA PHE A 96 -9.36 -5.36 -2.70
C PHE A 96 -10.42 -4.26 -2.82
N GLY A 97 -10.10 -3.19 -3.55
CA GLY A 97 -11.01 -2.07 -3.78
C GLY A 97 -11.34 -1.23 -2.55
N HIS A 98 -10.69 -1.49 -1.42
CA HIS A 98 -10.90 -0.68 -0.22
C HIS A 98 -10.28 0.71 -0.41
N PRO A 99 -11.01 1.79 -0.10
CA PRO A 99 -10.45 3.13 -0.18
C PRO A 99 -9.45 3.38 0.94
N LEU A 100 -8.41 4.16 0.66
CA LEU A 100 -7.60 4.80 1.68
C LEU A 100 -8.14 6.21 1.92
N LEU A 101 -8.42 6.54 3.19
CA LEU A 101 -8.88 7.84 3.60
C LEU A 101 -7.77 8.59 4.32
N LEU A 102 -7.79 9.91 4.21
CA LEU A 102 -6.90 10.81 4.95
C LEU A 102 -6.96 10.55 6.46
N GLY A 103 -8.16 10.27 6.99
CA GLY A 103 -8.36 9.98 8.41
C GLY A 103 -7.59 8.76 8.90
N ASP A 104 -7.39 7.75 8.04
CA ASP A 104 -6.63 6.54 8.40
C ASP A 104 -5.15 6.86 8.59
N VAL A 105 -4.61 7.67 7.66
CA VAL A 105 -3.23 8.15 7.70
C VAL A 105 -3.03 9.09 8.89
N HIS A 106 -3.97 10.00 9.14
CA HIS A 106 -3.96 10.87 10.32
C HIS A 106 -3.91 10.07 11.62
N ALA A 107 -4.81 9.10 11.77
CA ALA A 107 -4.87 8.25 12.95
C ALA A 107 -3.60 7.42 13.14
N ARG A 108 -2.91 7.06 12.05
CA ARG A 108 -1.65 6.34 12.11
C ARG A 108 -0.50 7.24 12.56
N LEU A 109 -0.40 8.45 12.00
CA LEU A 109 0.63 9.42 12.34
C LEU A 109 0.51 9.92 13.78
N GLN A 110 -0.71 10.17 14.26
CA GLN A 110 -0.95 10.62 15.65
C GLN A 110 -0.52 9.63 16.73
N ARG A 111 -0.24 8.36 16.39
CA ARG A 111 0.23 7.34 17.32
C ARG A 111 1.76 7.33 17.47
N ILE A 112 2.47 8.18 16.75
CA ILE A 112 3.93 8.21 16.74
C ILE A 112 4.43 9.00 17.95
N PRO A 113 5.27 8.42 18.82
CA PRO A 113 5.87 9.14 19.93
C PRO A 113 6.69 10.35 19.46
N GLY A 114 6.51 11.51 20.10
CA GLY A 114 7.21 12.74 19.73
C GLY A 114 6.58 13.54 18.58
N LEU A 115 5.44 13.08 18.04
CA LEU A 115 4.61 13.86 17.11
C LEU A 115 3.53 14.60 17.91
N ALA A 116 3.55 15.94 17.87
CA ALA A 116 2.60 16.79 18.59
C ALA A 116 1.25 16.88 17.87
N TYR A 117 1.28 17.23 16.58
CA TYR A 117 0.09 17.25 15.74
C TYR A 117 0.44 17.09 14.26
N VAL A 118 -0.56 16.71 13.47
CA VAL A 118 -0.47 16.64 12.02
C VAL A 118 -1.21 17.84 11.46
N ASP A 119 -0.51 18.67 10.70
CA ASP A 119 -1.02 19.93 10.16
C ASP A 119 -1.71 19.72 8.80
N VAL A 120 -1.03 19.02 7.90
CA VAL A 120 -1.56 18.71 6.57
C VAL A 120 -1.25 17.25 6.25
N VAL A 121 -2.23 16.57 5.66
CA VAL A 121 -2.01 15.31 4.95
C VAL A 121 -2.67 15.42 3.59
N ARG A 122 -2.05 14.85 2.56
CA ARG A 122 -2.67 14.62 1.25
C ARG A 122 -2.26 13.24 0.76
N LEU A 123 -3.21 12.55 0.16
CA LEU A 123 -3.00 11.28 -0.50
C LEU A 123 -2.84 11.52 -1.99
N VAL A 124 -1.78 11.02 -2.57
CA VAL A 124 -1.48 11.14 -3.99
C VAL A 124 -1.53 9.74 -4.60
N PRO A 125 -2.51 9.44 -5.46
CA PRO A 125 -2.51 8.18 -6.19
C PRO A 125 -1.35 8.19 -7.20
N VAL A 126 -0.66 7.07 -7.31
CA VAL A 126 0.47 6.87 -8.22
C VAL A 126 0.21 5.61 -9.02
N ASP A 127 0.23 5.74 -10.34
CA ASP A 127 0.24 4.57 -11.21
C ASP A 127 1.63 3.92 -11.12
N VAL A 128 1.69 2.69 -10.61
CA VAL A 128 2.95 1.95 -10.38
C VAL A 128 3.63 1.50 -11.66
N VAL A 129 2.92 1.45 -12.79
CA VAL A 129 3.46 1.04 -14.10
C VAL A 129 4.03 2.25 -14.83
N THR A 130 3.31 3.37 -14.84
CA THR A 130 3.73 4.58 -15.58
C THR A 130 4.50 5.57 -14.71
N GLY A 131 4.45 5.42 -13.39
CA GLY A 131 4.97 6.40 -12.43
C GLY A 131 4.15 7.70 -12.35
N THR A 132 3.03 7.77 -13.06
CA THR A 132 2.21 9.00 -13.13
C THR A 132 1.56 9.27 -11.78
N ARG A 133 1.82 10.44 -11.22
CA ARG A 133 1.17 10.93 -10.02
C ARG A 133 -0.14 11.63 -10.39
N GLY A 134 -1.25 11.19 -9.79
CA GLY A 134 -2.55 11.83 -9.93
C GLY A 134 -2.70 13.04 -9.02
N THR A 135 -3.91 13.57 -8.96
CA THR A 135 -4.22 14.76 -8.14
C THR A 135 -4.21 14.41 -6.64
N PRO A 136 -3.50 15.19 -5.81
CA PRO A 136 -3.58 15.04 -4.36
C PRO A 136 -5.01 15.26 -3.83
N GLY A 137 -5.44 14.45 -2.88
CA GLY A 137 -6.75 14.58 -2.26
C GLY A 137 -6.86 13.90 -0.90
N ASP A 138 -8.08 13.85 -0.36
CA ASP A 138 -8.36 13.31 0.98
C ASP A 138 -8.75 11.82 0.94
N LYS A 139 -8.85 11.26 -0.26
CA LYS A 139 -9.24 9.87 -0.50
C LYS A 139 -8.57 9.35 -1.75
N VAL A 140 -8.07 8.12 -1.67
CA VAL A 140 -7.66 7.32 -2.82
C VAL A 140 -8.59 6.12 -2.93
N GLN A 141 -9.30 6.02 -4.07
CA GLN A 141 -10.21 4.91 -4.34
C GLN A 141 -9.49 3.85 -5.18
N ALA A 142 -9.23 2.70 -4.58
CA ALA A 142 -8.79 1.52 -5.31
C ALA A 142 -9.93 0.98 -6.19
N GLY A 143 -9.59 0.52 -7.39
CA GLY A 143 -10.52 -0.23 -8.23
C GLY A 143 -10.85 -1.61 -7.61
N PRO A 144 -11.91 -2.29 -8.06
CA PRO A 144 -12.40 -3.53 -7.44
C PRO A 144 -11.38 -4.69 -7.33
N ARG A 145 -10.28 -4.63 -8.09
CA ARG A 145 -9.20 -5.64 -8.11
C ARG A 145 -7.84 -5.04 -7.79
N ASP A 146 -7.83 -3.80 -7.32
CA ASP A 146 -6.59 -3.10 -7.01
C ASP A 146 -6.27 -3.31 -5.53
N LEU A 147 -4.99 -3.57 -5.27
CA LEU A 147 -4.40 -3.52 -3.93
C LEU A 147 -3.63 -2.23 -3.74
N LEU A 148 -3.70 -1.68 -2.55
CA LEU A 148 -2.93 -0.50 -2.21
C LEU A 148 -1.46 -0.85 -1.98
N PHE A 149 -0.59 0.06 -2.39
CA PHE A 149 0.85 -0.07 -2.23
C PHE A 149 1.50 1.29 -1.96
N CYS A 150 2.40 1.36 -0.97
CA CYS A 150 3.14 2.58 -0.66
C CYS A 150 4.34 2.77 -1.59
N VAL A 151 4.33 3.83 -2.41
CA VAL A 151 5.44 4.13 -3.34
C VAL A 151 6.47 5.07 -2.70
N GLY A 152 6.06 5.86 -1.70
CA GLY A 152 6.95 6.74 -0.94
C GLY A 152 6.20 7.85 -0.22
N ASN A 153 6.76 8.36 0.87
CA ASN A 153 6.14 9.40 1.67
C ASN A 153 7.03 10.65 1.67
N ASP A 154 6.40 11.81 1.56
CA ASP A 154 7.02 13.11 1.69
C ASP A 154 6.57 13.71 3.03
N ILE A 155 7.50 13.84 3.97
CA ILE A 155 7.20 14.22 5.36
C ILE A 155 8.01 15.46 5.71
N GLU A 156 7.31 16.58 5.83
CA GLU A 156 7.87 17.86 6.22
C GLU A 156 7.56 18.17 7.69
N VAL A 157 8.48 18.84 8.38
CA VAL A 157 8.29 19.27 9.76
C VAL A 157 8.01 20.76 9.82
N VAL A 158 6.95 21.15 10.52
CA VAL A 158 6.67 22.55 10.84
C VAL A 158 7.63 22.98 11.95
N VAL A 159 8.38 24.05 11.69
CA VAL A 159 9.30 24.70 12.63
C VAL A 159 8.55 25.69 13.52
#